data_AF-A0A7W9YEC8-F1
#
_entry.id   AF-A0A7W9YEC8-F1
#
_cell.length_a   1.000
_cell.length_b   1.000
_cell.length_c   1.000
_cell.angle_alpha   90.00
_cell.angle_beta   90.00
_cell.angle_gamma   90.00
#
_symmetry.space_group_name_H-M   'P 1'
#
loop_
_entity.id
_entity.type
_entity.pdbx_description
1 polymer ?
#
loop_
_entity_poly.entity_id
_entity_poly.type
_entity_poly.pdbx_seq_one_letter_code
_entity_poly.pdbx_strand_id
1 'polypeptide(L)'
;MSEEIGVNVVAGKSKGEAAETLAEAMVGLTDTFETMLEDIRSPAAEFPVRQGYDKFREDTSVFLGELQIHGLRLSENIKSGASAAAKNDYDASEDFQGAWPGLSRSVNG
;
A
#
# COMPACT_ATOMS: atom_id res chain seq x y z
N MET A 1 -12.55 -5.46 -25.44
CA MET A 1 -11.38 -6.36 -25.52
C MET A 1 -10.30 -5.71 -24.68
N SER A 2 -9.76 -6.48 -23.74
CA SER A 2 -8.92 -6.06 -22.63
C SER A 2 -7.68 -5.30 -23.10
N GLU A 3 -7.53 -4.04 -22.73
CA GLU A 3 -6.21 -3.39 -22.67
C GLU A 3 -5.42 -4.14 -21.62
N GLU A 4 -4.53 -5.00 -22.10
CA GLU A 4 -3.49 -5.62 -21.31
C GLU A 4 -2.59 -4.50 -20.79
N ILE A 5 -2.87 -4.04 -19.57
CA ILE A 5 -1.96 -3.14 -18.85
C ILE A 5 -0.81 -4.04 -18.39
N GLY A 6 0.10 -4.36 -19.32
CA GLY A 6 1.42 -4.87 -18.98
C GLY A 6 2.01 -3.94 -17.93
N VAL A 7 2.37 -4.47 -16.78
CA VAL A 7 2.84 -3.64 -15.68
C VAL A 7 4.25 -3.22 -16.05
N ASN A 8 4.38 -1.99 -16.57
CA ASN A 8 5.69 -1.38 -16.77
C ASN A 8 6.50 -1.54 -15.47
N VAL A 9 7.64 -2.21 -15.52
CA VAL A 9 8.52 -2.50 -14.37
C VAL A 9 8.84 -1.23 -13.58
N VAL A 10 8.92 -0.07 -14.24
CA VAL A 10 9.08 1.25 -13.61
C VAL A 10 7.86 1.64 -12.77
N ALA A 11 6.65 1.38 -13.27
CA ALA A 11 5.40 1.60 -12.54
C ALA A 11 5.19 0.57 -11.41
N GLY A 12 5.68 -0.66 -11.57
CA GLY A 12 5.72 -1.66 -10.50
C GLY A 12 6.66 -1.25 -9.35
N LYS A 13 7.86 -0.77 -9.69
CA LYS A 13 8.83 -0.25 -8.72
C LYS A 13 8.30 0.97 -7.97
N SER A 14 7.69 1.93 -8.67
CA SER A 14 7.12 3.13 -8.02
C SER A 14 5.95 2.78 -7.09
N LYS A 15 5.16 1.75 -7.41
CA LYS A 15 4.08 1.25 -6.54
C LYS A 15 4.63 0.55 -5.29
N GLY A 16 5.74 -0.19 -5.40
CA GLY A 16 6.44 -0.78 -4.26
C GLY A 16 7.00 0.27 -3.31
N GLU A 17 7.66 1.30 -3.84
CA GLU A 17 8.19 2.43 -3.05
C GLU A 17 7.07 3.23 -2.37
N ALA A 18 5.95 3.45 -3.06
CA ALA A 18 4.78 4.09 -2.47
C ALA A 18 4.13 3.24 -1.36
N ALA A 19 4.11 1.92 -1.52
CA ALA A 19 3.64 1.01 -0.49
C ALA A 19 4.56 1.02 0.74
N GLU A 20 5.88 1.09 0.55
CA GLU A 20 6.84 1.23 1.64
C GLU A 20 6.64 2.53 2.42
N THR A 21 6.53 3.64 1.70
CA THR A 21 6.24 4.95 2.31
C THR A 21 4.92 4.91 3.09
N LEU A 22 3.90 4.26 2.55
CA LEU A 22 2.62 4.08 3.25
C LEU A 22 2.76 3.23 4.51
N ALA A 23 3.50 2.11 4.45
CA ALA A 23 3.74 1.28 5.62
C ALA A 23 4.51 2.05 6.69
N GLU A 24 5.58 2.74 6.33
CA GLU A 24 6.38 3.57 7.24
C GLU A 24 5.55 4.65 7.91
N ALA A 25 4.66 5.32 7.16
CA ALA A 25 3.76 6.33 7.72
C ALA A 25 2.72 5.75 8.70
N MET A 26 2.37 4.47 8.55
CA MET A 26 1.42 3.78 9.42
C MET A 26 2.12 3.19 10.66
N VAL A 27 3.38 2.77 10.54
CA VAL A 27 4.17 2.33 11.70
C VAL A 27 4.33 3.49 12.67
N GLY A 28 3.88 3.29 13.91
CA GLY A 28 4.01 4.29 14.96
C GLY A 28 2.97 5.42 14.89
N LEU A 29 1.93 5.30 14.05
CA LEU A 29 0.81 6.26 14.03
C LEU A 29 0.14 6.35 15.40
N THR A 30 -0.15 5.20 16.01
CA THR A 30 -0.78 5.14 17.34
C THR A 30 0.16 5.69 18.42
N ASP A 31 1.45 5.35 18.38
CA ASP A 31 2.44 5.82 19.35
C ASP A 31 2.67 7.34 19.25
N THR A 32 2.66 7.87 18.03
CA THR A 32 2.77 9.31 17.77
C THR A 32 1.55 10.05 18.31
N PHE A 33 0.36 9.51 18.09
CA PHE A 33 -0.87 10.05 18.65
C PHE A 33 -0.84 10.09 20.18
N GLU A 34 -0.46 8.98 20.82
CA GLU A 34 -0.35 8.89 22.28
C GLU A 34 0.66 9.88 22.85
N THR A 35 1.81 10.03 22.19
CA THR A 35 2.84 11.00 22.59
C THR A 35 2.33 12.44 22.49
N MET A 36 1.73 12.82 21.36
CA MET A 36 1.16 14.16 21.17
C MET A 36 0.05 14.46 22.17
N LEU A 37 -0.78 13.46 22.47
CA LEU A 37 -1.88 13.63 23.40
C LEU A 37 -1.38 13.85 24.82
N GLU A 38 -0.37 13.09 25.26
CA GLU A 38 0.23 13.26 26.58
C GLU A 38 0.95 14.62 26.71
N ASP A 39 1.63 15.07 25.65
CA ASP A 39 2.31 16.38 25.60
C ASP A 39 1.33 17.55 25.79
N ILE A 40 0.11 17.43 25.27
CA ILE A 40 -0.93 18.47 25.40
C ILE A 40 -1.70 18.31 26.73
N ARG A 41 -1.92 17.07 27.17
CA ARG A 41 -2.66 16.76 28.40
C ARG A 41 -1.88 17.12 29.66
N SER A 42 -0.59 16.83 29.69
CA SER A 42 0.30 17.07 30.85
C SER A 42 0.27 18.52 31.36
N PRO A 43 0.41 19.57 30.51
CA PRO A 43 0.36 20.96 30.96
C PRO A 43 -1.05 21.49 31.26
N ALA A 44 -2.12 20.76 30.92
CA ALA A 44 -3.47 21.21 31.22
C ALA A 44 -3.67 21.30 32.74
N ALA A 45 -3.90 22.49 33.28
CA ALA A 45 -4.00 22.70 34.73
C ALA A 45 -5.38 22.31 35.30
N GLU A 46 -6.43 22.39 34.48
CA GLU A 46 -7.80 22.18 34.90
C GLU A 46 -8.22 20.70 34.76
N PHE A 47 -8.77 20.14 35.83
CA PHE A 47 -9.22 18.75 35.89
C PHE A 47 -10.23 18.38 34.78
N PRO A 48 -11.27 19.20 34.48
CA PRO A 48 -12.21 18.89 33.40
C PRO A 48 -11.53 18.82 32.02
N VAL A 49 -10.49 19.62 31.81
CA VAL A 49 -9.75 19.65 30.54
C VAL A 49 -8.92 18.37 30.37
N ARG A 50 -8.24 17.90 31.44
CA ARG A 50 -7.53 16.61 31.43
C ARG A 50 -8.46 15.44 31.14
N GLN A 51 -9.64 15.42 31.77
CA GLN A 51 -10.64 14.39 31.55
C GLN A 51 -11.17 14.40 30.10
N GLY A 52 -11.26 15.57 29.48
CA GLY A 52 -11.58 15.69 28.06
C GLY A 52 -10.57 15.00 27.16
N TYR A 53 -9.27 15.16 27.44
CA TYR A 53 -8.21 14.45 26.69
C TYR A 53 -8.23 12.95 26.93
N ASP A 54 -8.50 12.49 28.16
CA ASP A 54 -8.63 11.06 28.47
C ASP A 54 -9.78 10.42 27.69
N LYS A 55 -10.93 11.10 27.61
CA LYS A 55 -12.05 10.62 26.81
C LYS A 55 -11.74 10.62 25.31
N PHE A 56 -11.12 11.67 24.81
CA PHE A 56 -10.70 11.74 23.40
C PHE A 56 -9.71 10.63 23.04
N ARG A 57 -8.81 10.28 23.96
CA ARG A 57 -7.91 9.12 23.83
C ARG A 57 -8.69 7.83 23.64
N GLU A 58 -9.62 7.54 24.55
CA GLU A 58 -10.41 6.32 24.54
C GLU A 58 -11.22 6.20 23.24
N ASP A 59 -11.88 7.28 22.83
CA ASP A 59 -12.72 7.31 21.63
C ASP A 59 -11.90 7.14 20.34
N THR A 60 -10.65 7.62 20.31
CA THR A 60 -9.86 7.72 19.07
C THR A 60 -8.82 6.60 18.92
N SER A 61 -8.30 6.05 20.02
CA SER A 61 -7.22 5.05 20.02
C SER A 61 -7.59 3.77 19.26
N VAL A 62 -8.82 3.28 19.43
CA VAL A 62 -9.32 2.09 18.72
C VAL A 62 -9.33 2.33 17.22
N PHE A 63 -9.88 3.46 16.79
CA PHE A 63 -9.95 3.83 15.38
C PHE A 63 -8.57 3.98 14.75
N LEU A 64 -7.62 4.60 15.45
CA LEU A 64 -6.24 4.76 14.97
C LEU A 64 -5.50 3.42 14.86
N GLY A 65 -5.72 2.52 15.83
CA GLY A 65 -5.18 1.15 15.75
C GLY A 65 -5.71 0.39 14.54
N GLU A 66 -7.02 0.46 14.27
CA GLU A 66 -7.61 -0.13 13.07
C GLU A 66 -7.08 0.49 11.78
N LEU A 67 -6.94 1.82 11.74
CA LEU A 67 -6.38 2.54 10.59
C LEU A 67 -4.95 2.10 10.30
N GLN A 68 -4.11 2.00 11.32
CA GLN A 68 -2.74 1.51 11.21
C GLN A 68 -2.70 0.09 10.65
N ILE A 69 -3.52 -0.83 11.17
CA ILE A 69 -3.61 -2.22 10.69
C ILE A 69 -4.06 -2.26 9.22
N HIS A 70 -5.08 -1.48 8.85
CA HIS A 70 -5.58 -1.42 7.48
C HIS A 70 -4.54 -0.83 6.52
N GLY A 71 -3.82 0.21 6.92
CA GLY A 71 -2.77 0.82 6.12
C GLY A 71 -1.60 -0.13 5.86
N LEU A 72 -1.17 -0.88 6.89
CA LEU A 72 -0.14 -1.92 6.74
C LEU A 72 -0.59 -3.02 5.77
N ARG A 73 -1.80 -3.56 5.94
CA ARG A 73 -2.37 -4.57 5.04
C ARG A 73 -2.49 -4.07 3.60
N LEU A 74 -2.88 -2.81 3.42
CA LEU A 74 -2.97 -2.19 2.09
C LEU A 74 -1.59 -2.13 1.43
N SER A 75 -0.56 -1.72 2.17
CA SER A 75 0.82 -1.73 1.68
C SER A 75 1.26 -3.14 1.26
N GLU A 76 1.04 -4.15 2.10
CA GLU A 76 1.37 -5.55 1.78
C GLU A 76 0.66 -6.03 0.51
N ASN A 77 -0.63 -5.70 0.36
CA ASN A 77 -1.40 -6.05 -0.83
C ASN A 77 -0.88 -5.37 -2.09
N ILE A 78 -0.47 -4.10 -2.03
CA ILE A 78 0.14 -3.39 -3.16
C ILE A 78 1.46 -4.05 -3.56
N LYS A 79 2.33 -4.38 -2.59
CA LYS A 79 3.60 -5.07 -2.87
C LYS A 79 3.37 -6.46 -3.48
N SER A 80 2.43 -7.22 -2.92
CA SER A 80 2.07 -8.55 -3.42
C SER A 80 1.52 -8.49 -4.84
N GLY A 81 0.60 -7.56 -5.12
CA GLY A 81 0.05 -7.34 -6.45
C GLY A 81 1.11 -6.92 -7.48
N ALA A 82 2.03 -6.04 -7.09
CA ALA A 82 3.15 -5.65 -7.95
C ALA A 82 4.08 -6.83 -8.27
N SER A 83 4.37 -7.68 -7.28
CA SER A 83 5.19 -8.89 -7.46
C SER A 83 4.51 -9.93 -8.34
N ALA A 84 3.21 -10.20 -8.11
CA ALA A 84 2.43 -11.13 -8.93
C ALA A 84 2.33 -10.67 -10.40
N ALA A 85 2.16 -9.37 -10.63
CA ALA A 85 2.17 -8.82 -11.97
C ALA A 85 3.55 -8.99 -12.65
N ALA A 86 4.64 -8.66 -11.95
CA ALA A 86 5.99 -8.84 -12.50
C ALA A 86 6.31 -10.31 -12.82
N LYS A 87 5.83 -11.25 -12.01
CA LYS A 87 5.96 -12.68 -12.27
C LYS A 87 5.15 -13.11 -13.51
N ASN A 88 3.90 -12.68 -13.61
CA ASN A 88 3.07 -12.99 -14.78
C ASN A 88 3.69 -12.41 -16.07
N ASP A 89 4.26 -11.21 -16.02
CA ASP A 89 4.96 -10.60 -17.17
C ASP A 89 6.22 -11.40 -17.54
N TYR A 90 6.97 -11.89 -16.55
CA TYR A 90 8.13 -12.77 -16.78
C TYR A 90 7.72 -14.11 -17.40
N ASP A 91 6.76 -14.81 -16.79
CA ASP A 91 6.25 -16.10 -17.28
C ASP A 91 5.67 -15.95 -18.70
N ALA A 92 4.94 -14.87 -18.97
CA ALA A 92 4.43 -14.55 -20.31
C ALA A 92 5.56 -14.25 -21.31
N SER A 93 6.66 -13.62 -20.89
CA SER A 93 7.81 -13.36 -21.76
C SER A 93 8.60 -14.62 -22.13
N GLU A 94 8.62 -15.63 -21.25
CA GLU A 94 9.21 -16.95 -21.54
C GLU A 94 8.30 -17.76 -22.48
N ASP A 95 6.98 -17.73 -22.28
CA ASP A 95 6.01 -18.44 -23.14
C ASP A 95 5.80 -17.74 -24.51
N PHE A 96 6.05 -16.44 -24.63
CA PHE A 96 5.94 -15.68 -25.88
C PHE A 96 7.20 -15.77 -26.78
N GLN A 97 8.06 -16.79 -26.61
CA GLN A 97 9.16 -17.05 -27.55
C GLN A 97 8.76 -17.92 -28.77
N GLY A 98 7.52 -18.42 -28.86
CA GLY A 98 7.17 -19.46 -29.84
C GLY A 98 5.87 -19.34 -30.63
N ALA A 99 5.05 -18.32 -30.39
CA ALA A 99 3.76 -18.20 -31.10
C ALA A 99 3.87 -17.24 -32.29
N TRP A 100 4.50 -17.71 -33.37
CA TRP A 100 4.04 -17.58 -34.78
C TRP A 100 5.18 -18.03 -35.72
N PRO A 101 5.35 -19.34 -35.98
CA PRO A 101 6.07 -19.78 -37.17
C PRO A 101 5.31 -19.23 -38.39
N GLY A 102 6.02 -18.51 -39.26
CA GLY A 102 5.48 -17.62 -40.27
C GLY A 102 4.26 -18.14 -41.04
N LEU A 103 3.15 -17.40 -40.95
CA LEU A 103 2.12 -17.39 -41.97
C LEU A 103 2.47 -16.36 -43.06
N SER A 104 3.63 -16.49 -43.69
CA SER A 104 3.85 -15.89 -45.00
C SER A 104 3.20 -16.81 -46.04
N ARG A 105 1.89 -16.73 -46.18
CA ARG A 105 1.21 -17.32 -47.35
C ARG A 105 1.61 -16.48 -48.57
N SER A 106 2.33 -17.07 -49.51
CA SER A 106 2.56 -16.47 -50.82
C SER A 106 1.20 -16.27 -51.52
N VAL A 107 0.80 -15.01 -51.69
CA VAL A 107 -0.29 -14.67 -52.61
C VAL A 107 0.32 -14.70 -54.01
N ASN A 108 -0.14 -15.68 -54.80
CA ASN A 108 0.14 -15.97 -56.21
C ASN A 108 1.22 -17.04 -56.49
N GLY A 109 0.74 -18.17 -57.00
CA GLY A 109 1.45 -19.29 -57.62
C GLY A 109 0.44 -20.25 -58.19
#